data_AF-A0A2K6FLC3-F1
#
_entry.id   AF-A0A2K6FLC3-F1
#
_cell.length_a   1.000
_cell.length_b   1.000
_cell.length_c   1.000
_cell.angle_alpha   90.00
_cell.angle_beta   90.00
_cell.angle_gamma   90.00
#
_symmetry.space_group_name_H-M   'P 1'
#
loop_
_entity.id
_entity.type
_entity.pdbx_description
1 polymer ?
#
loop_
_entity_poly.entity_id
_entity_poly.type
_entity_poly.pdbx_seq_one_letter_code
_entity_poly.pdbx_strand_id
1 'polypeptide(L)'
;MDDIFTQCREGNAVAVRLWLDNTENDLNQGDDHGFSPLHWACREGRSAVVEMLIMRGARINVMNRGDDTPLHLAASHGHRDIVQKLLQYKADINAVNEHGNVPLHYACFWGQDQVAEDLVANGALVSICNKYGEMPVDKAKAPLRELLRERAEKMGQNLNRIPYKDTFWKGTTRTRPRNGTLNKHSGIDFKQLNFLAKLNENHSGELWKGRWQGNDIVIKVLKVRDWSTRKSRDFNEECPRLRIFSHPNVLPVLGACQSPPAPHPTLITHWMPYGSLYNVLHEGTNFVVDQSQAVKFALDMARGMAFLHTLEPLIPRHALNSRSVMIDEDMTARISMADVKFSFQCPGRMYAPAWVAPEALQKKPEDTNRRSADMWSFAVLLWELVTREVPFADLSNMEIGMKVALEGLRPTIPPGISPHVCKLMKICMNEDPAKRPKFDMIVTSRTGRSLPKLQRCQDMVGGVHLPKAAGFWLPPLPPVMVLPQPWGPSPAPIPYTVLCHLPHGVSQHGRDQPRLSQ
;
A
#
# COMPACT_ATOMS: atom_id res chain seq x y z
N MET A 1 11.70 11.73 -29.85
CA MET A 1 11.96 10.72 -28.82
C MET A 1 10.84 9.71 -28.98
N ASP A 2 11.16 8.47 -29.34
CA ASP A 2 10.14 7.45 -29.57
C ASP A 2 9.33 7.21 -28.29
N ASP A 3 8.06 6.82 -28.46
CA ASP A 3 7.15 6.58 -27.37
C ASP A 3 7.67 5.49 -26.41
N ILE A 4 7.29 5.58 -25.12
CA ILE A 4 7.74 4.66 -24.07
C ILE A 4 7.42 3.20 -24.42
N PHE A 5 6.31 2.96 -25.12
CA PHE A 5 5.93 1.62 -25.56
C PHE A 5 6.94 1.04 -26.55
N THR A 6 7.46 1.84 -27.48
CA THR A 6 8.53 1.41 -28.40
C THR A 6 9.79 1.05 -27.63
N GLN A 7 10.20 1.90 -26.68
CA GLN A 7 11.37 1.62 -25.85
C GLN A 7 11.22 0.34 -25.00
N CYS A 8 10.00 0.07 -24.51
CA CYS A 8 9.69 -1.17 -23.80
C CYS A 8 9.70 -2.40 -24.71
N ARG A 9 9.28 -2.27 -25.98
CA ARG A 9 9.33 -3.36 -26.97
C ARG A 9 10.75 -3.69 -27.40
N GLU A 10 11.57 -2.67 -27.58
CA GLU A 10 12.99 -2.82 -27.95
C GLU A 10 13.85 -3.30 -26.78
N GLY A 11 13.41 -3.08 -25.53
CA GLY A 11 14.15 -3.45 -24.33
C GLY A 11 15.23 -2.43 -23.96
N ASN A 12 15.10 -1.17 -24.40
CA ASN A 12 16.02 -0.11 -24.06
C ASN A 12 15.84 0.32 -22.59
N ALA A 13 16.47 -0.41 -21.69
CA ALA A 13 16.36 -0.20 -20.25
C ALA A 13 16.82 1.21 -19.81
N VAL A 14 17.74 1.84 -20.54
CA VAL A 14 18.21 3.20 -20.22
C VAL A 14 17.14 4.23 -20.53
N ALA A 15 16.54 4.17 -21.73
CA ALA A 15 15.45 5.07 -22.09
C ALA A 15 14.23 4.88 -21.19
N VAL A 16 13.87 3.64 -20.87
CA VAL A 16 12.79 3.35 -19.93
C VAL A 16 13.10 3.91 -18.55
N ARG A 17 14.34 3.77 -18.05
CA ARG A 17 14.75 4.34 -16.76
C ARG A 17 14.62 5.87 -16.75
N LEU A 18 15.16 6.54 -17.77
CA LEU A 18 15.08 8.00 -17.89
C LEU A 18 13.62 8.47 -17.95
N TRP A 19 12.76 7.73 -18.64
CA TRP A 19 11.33 8.01 -18.68
C TRP A 19 10.68 7.82 -17.30
N LEU A 20 11.03 6.77 -16.56
CA LEU A 20 10.52 6.50 -15.20
C LEU A 20 11.07 7.47 -14.14
N ASP A 21 12.20 8.13 -14.41
CA ASP A 21 12.77 9.15 -13.54
C ASP A 21 12.07 10.51 -13.70
N ASN A 22 11.36 10.72 -14.82
CA ASN A 22 10.47 11.87 -14.95
C ASN A 22 9.18 11.62 -14.14
N THR A 23 8.95 12.46 -13.14
CA THR A 23 7.86 12.34 -12.16
C THR A 23 6.47 12.65 -12.74
N GLU A 24 6.39 13.30 -13.91
CA GLU A 24 5.12 13.57 -14.59
C GLU A 24 4.55 12.31 -15.27
N ASN A 25 5.38 11.29 -15.49
CA ASN A 25 5.00 10.09 -16.21
C ASN A 25 4.25 9.10 -15.32
N ASP A 26 3.10 8.64 -15.80
CA ASP A 26 2.35 7.56 -15.18
C ASP A 26 2.68 6.22 -15.84
N LEU A 27 3.53 5.42 -15.20
CA LEU A 27 3.93 4.09 -15.67
C LEU A 27 2.77 3.08 -15.80
N ASN A 28 1.59 3.42 -15.27
CA ASN A 28 0.39 2.59 -15.37
C ASN A 28 -0.57 3.03 -16.48
N GLN A 29 -0.22 4.09 -17.22
CA GLN A 29 -0.98 4.53 -18.39
C GLN A 29 -0.72 3.58 -19.56
N GLY A 30 -1.80 3.13 -20.21
CA GLY A 30 -1.73 2.29 -21.40
C GLY A 30 -1.81 3.10 -22.69
N ASP A 31 -1.45 2.47 -23.80
CA ASP A 31 -1.67 2.98 -25.15
C ASP A 31 -3.16 3.00 -25.52
N ASP A 32 -3.47 3.37 -26.77
CA ASP A 32 -4.84 3.43 -27.28
C ASP A 32 -5.59 2.09 -27.20
N HIS A 33 -4.89 0.96 -27.10
CA HIS A 33 -5.48 -0.37 -26.94
C HIS A 33 -5.48 -0.85 -25.49
N GLY A 34 -5.06 0.00 -24.54
CA GLY A 34 -4.98 -0.31 -23.12
C GLY A 34 -3.75 -1.13 -22.72
N PHE A 35 -2.76 -1.28 -23.61
CA PHE A 35 -1.52 -1.96 -23.27
C PHE A 35 -0.61 -1.01 -22.50
N SER A 36 -0.45 -1.25 -21.20
CA SER A 36 0.61 -0.67 -20.38
C SER A 36 2.04 -1.01 -20.87
N PRO A 37 3.07 -0.26 -20.43
CA PRO A 37 4.47 -0.58 -20.70
C PRO A 37 4.85 -2.00 -20.26
N LEU A 38 4.25 -2.48 -19.15
CA LEU A 38 4.50 -3.82 -18.63
C LEU A 38 3.98 -4.92 -19.57
N HIS A 39 2.84 -4.71 -20.24
CA HIS A 39 2.36 -5.65 -21.26
C HIS A 39 3.35 -5.79 -22.40
N TRP A 40 3.84 -4.67 -22.94
CA TRP A 40 4.78 -4.68 -24.05
C TRP A 40 6.11 -5.32 -23.68
N ALA A 41 6.65 -5.01 -22.49
CA ALA A 41 7.87 -5.65 -22.00
C ALA A 41 7.69 -7.17 -21.79
N CYS A 42 6.54 -7.61 -21.28
CA CYS A 42 6.23 -9.03 -21.10
C CYS A 42 6.03 -9.77 -22.42
N ARG A 43 5.36 -9.16 -23.39
CA ARG A 43 5.12 -9.73 -24.73
C ARG A 43 6.43 -9.95 -25.49
N GLU A 44 7.34 -8.98 -25.43
CA GLU A 44 8.60 -8.98 -26.18
C GLU A 44 9.78 -9.63 -25.42
N GLY A 45 9.55 -10.23 -24.24
CA GLY A 45 10.60 -10.95 -23.52
C GLY A 45 11.65 -10.06 -22.84
N ARG A 46 11.33 -8.80 -22.55
CA ARG A 46 12.28 -7.82 -22.00
C ARG A 46 12.41 -7.91 -20.48
N SER A 47 13.01 -8.99 -19.98
CA SER A 47 13.12 -9.32 -18.55
C SER A 47 13.65 -8.19 -17.66
N ALA A 48 14.68 -7.46 -18.11
CA ALA A 48 15.24 -6.33 -17.37
C ALA A 48 14.28 -5.14 -17.27
N VAL A 49 13.51 -4.87 -18.32
CA VAL A 49 12.49 -3.81 -18.34
C VAL A 49 11.30 -4.22 -17.47
N VAL A 50 10.87 -5.49 -17.54
CA VAL A 50 9.81 -6.03 -16.67
C VAL A 50 10.16 -5.84 -15.20
N GLU A 51 11.36 -6.24 -14.80
CA GLU A 51 11.82 -6.11 -13.42
C GLU A 51 11.86 -4.66 -12.96
N MET A 52 12.40 -3.76 -13.80
CA MET A 52 12.43 -2.33 -13.51
C MET A 52 11.03 -1.74 -13.32
N LEU A 53 10.07 -2.07 -14.20
CA LEU A 53 8.69 -1.60 -14.11
C LEU A 53 8.01 -2.09 -12.83
N ILE A 54 8.16 -3.37 -12.49
CA ILE A 54 7.58 -3.95 -11.27
C ILE A 54 8.18 -3.27 -10.02
N MET A 55 9.51 -3.09 -10.00
CA MET A 55 10.22 -2.41 -8.91
C MET A 55 9.84 -0.92 -8.80
N ARG A 56 9.30 -0.30 -9.85
CA ARG A 56 8.79 1.07 -9.84
C ARG A 56 7.29 1.18 -9.49
N GLY A 57 6.62 0.06 -9.23
CA GLY A 57 5.23 0.07 -8.79
C GLY A 57 4.20 -0.35 -9.84
N ALA A 58 4.62 -0.91 -10.98
CA ALA A 58 3.72 -1.26 -12.09
C ALA A 58 2.60 -2.21 -11.68
N ARG A 59 1.40 -1.95 -12.19
CA ARG A 59 0.25 -2.85 -12.04
C ARG A 59 0.55 -4.20 -12.68
N ILE A 60 0.76 -5.21 -11.84
CA ILE A 60 1.06 -6.58 -12.29
C ILE A 60 -0.13 -7.23 -13.00
N ASN A 61 -1.32 -7.03 -12.44
CA ASN A 61 -2.59 -7.55 -12.99
C ASN A 61 -3.35 -6.47 -13.78
N VAL A 62 -2.62 -5.58 -14.45
CA VAL A 62 -3.22 -4.65 -15.41
C VAL A 62 -3.88 -5.44 -16.54
N MET A 63 -4.99 -4.92 -17.07
CA MET A 63 -5.76 -5.54 -18.12
C MET A 63 -5.86 -4.58 -19.30
N ASN A 64 -5.57 -5.08 -20.51
CA ASN A 64 -5.81 -4.33 -21.74
C ASN A 64 -7.33 -4.28 -22.08
N ARG A 65 -7.68 -3.81 -23.28
CA ARG A 65 -9.09 -3.77 -23.73
C ARG A 65 -9.74 -5.16 -23.84
N GLY A 66 -8.97 -6.21 -24.13
CA GLY A 66 -9.44 -7.60 -24.17
C GLY A 66 -9.35 -8.34 -22.82
N ASP A 67 -9.11 -7.61 -21.74
CA ASP A 67 -8.88 -8.15 -20.40
C ASP A 67 -7.66 -9.10 -20.28
N ASP A 68 -6.73 -9.08 -21.23
CA ASP A 68 -5.47 -9.81 -21.11
C ASP A 68 -4.55 -9.10 -20.11
N THR A 69 -3.87 -9.90 -19.28
CA THR A 69 -2.85 -9.41 -18.33
C THR A 69 -1.44 -9.61 -18.88
N PRO A 70 -0.40 -8.95 -18.31
CA PRO A 70 0.98 -9.21 -18.68
C PRO A 70 1.37 -10.69 -18.59
N LEU A 71 0.78 -11.45 -17.66
CA LEU A 71 0.99 -12.88 -17.52
C LEU A 71 0.42 -13.68 -18.70
N HIS A 72 -0.73 -13.27 -19.27
CA HIS A 72 -1.26 -13.88 -20.50
C HIS A 72 -0.27 -13.75 -21.65
N LEU A 73 0.27 -12.53 -21.84
CA LEU A 73 1.20 -12.22 -22.94
C LEU A 73 2.57 -12.89 -22.76
N ALA A 74 3.11 -12.91 -21.54
CA ALA A 74 4.33 -13.66 -21.26
C ALA A 74 4.14 -15.17 -21.51
N ALA A 75 2.97 -15.70 -21.13
CA ALA A 75 2.65 -17.11 -21.30
C ALA A 75 2.44 -17.51 -22.76
N SER A 76 1.83 -16.65 -23.59
CA SER A 76 1.61 -16.92 -25.01
C SER A 76 2.91 -16.96 -25.82
N HIS A 77 3.89 -16.14 -25.44
CA HIS A 77 5.18 -16.03 -26.12
C HIS A 77 6.30 -16.90 -25.54
N GLY A 78 6.03 -17.65 -24.47
CA GLY A 78 6.99 -18.63 -23.92
C GLY A 78 8.09 -18.03 -23.03
N HIS A 79 7.92 -16.79 -22.56
CA HIS A 79 8.92 -16.08 -21.75
C HIS A 79 8.91 -16.57 -20.30
N ARG A 80 9.48 -17.77 -20.08
CA ARG A 80 9.45 -18.50 -18.80
C ARG A 80 10.02 -17.72 -17.63
N ASP A 81 11.13 -17.02 -17.84
CA ASP A 81 11.77 -16.20 -16.80
C ASP A 81 10.86 -15.05 -16.34
N ILE A 82 10.16 -14.41 -17.27
CA ILE A 82 9.17 -13.36 -16.99
C ILE A 82 7.96 -13.93 -16.26
N VAL A 83 7.46 -15.10 -16.68
CA VAL A 83 6.36 -15.79 -15.99
C VAL A 83 6.73 -16.07 -14.52
N GLN A 84 7.92 -16.62 -14.27
CA GLN A 84 8.39 -16.86 -12.90
C GLN A 84 8.49 -15.57 -12.07
N LYS A 85 9.02 -14.49 -12.66
CA LYS A 85 9.06 -13.17 -11.99
C LYS A 85 7.67 -12.65 -11.66
N LEU A 86 6.73 -12.67 -12.62
CA LEU A 86 5.35 -12.22 -12.39
C LEU A 86 4.68 -13.02 -11.25
N LEU A 87 4.87 -14.35 -11.22
CA LEU A 87 4.35 -15.21 -10.15
C LEU A 87 5.01 -14.93 -8.79
N GLN A 88 6.32 -14.64 -8.77
CA GLN A 88 7.03 -14.22 -7.56
C GLN A 88 6.41 -12.96 -6.96
N TYR A 89 6.04 -12.00 -7.81
CA TYR A 89 5.34 -10.77 -7.41
C TYR A 89 3.81 -10.92 -7.31
N LYS A 90 3.30 -12.16 -7.18
CA LYS A 90 1.88 -12.45 -6.92
C LYS A 90 0.93 -12.00 -8.03
N ALA A 91 1.36 -12.12 -9.29
CA ALA A 91 0.43 -12.07 -10.42
C ALA A 91 -0.70 -13.09 -10.23
N ASP A 92 -1.91 -12.72 -10.65
CA ASP A 92 -3.06 -13.59 -10.60
C ASP A 92 -2.94 -14.66 -11.69
N ILE A 93 -2.57 -15.87 -11.26
CA ILE A 93 -2.30 -17.01 -12.14
C ILE A 93 -3.54 -17.51 -12.87
N ASN A 94 -4.73 -17.25 -12.32
CA ASN A 94 -6.01 -17.66 -12.88
C ASN A 94 -6.84 -16.45 -13.34
N ALA A 95 -6.19 -15.32 -13.64
CA ALA A 95 -6.85 -14.15 -14.21
C ALA A 95 -7.60 -14.56 -15.50
N VAL A 96 -8.83 -14.08 -15.66
CA VAL A 96 -9.70 -14.45 -16.77
C VAL A 96 -9.87 -13.26 -17.70
N ASN A 97 -9.58 -13.45 -19.00
CA ASN A 97 -9.75 -12.43 -20.02
C ASN A 97 -11.19 -12.37 -20.58
N GLU A 98 -11.43 -11.53 -21.59
CA GLU A 98 -12.77 -11.31 -22.14
C GLU A 98 -13.40 -12.56 -22.76
N HIS A 99 -12.57 -13.54 -23.14
CA HIS A 99 -12.99 -14.81 -23.74
C HIS A 99 -13.13 -15.94 -22.71
N GLY A 100 -12.91 -15.66 -21.43
CA GLY A 100 -12.88 -16.69 -20.39
C GLY A 100 -11.55 -17.46 -20.33
N ASN A 101 -10.55 -17.06 -21.11
CA ASN A 101 -9.25 -17.73 -21.11
C ASN A 101 -8.42 -17.25 -19.92
N VAL A 102 -7.65 -18.17 -19.35
CA VAL A 102 -6.60 -17.91 -18.34
C VAL A 102 -5.22 -18.00 -18.98
N PRO A 103 -4.12 -17.52 -18.35
CA PRO A 103 -2.78 -17.59 -18.94
C PRO A 103 -2.36 -18.99 -19.38
N LEU A 104 -2.81 -20.03 -18.66
CA LEU A 104 -2.57 -21.43 -19.03
C LEU A 104 -3.22 -21.82 -20.37
N HIS A 105 -4.37 -21.27 -20.74
CA HIS A 105 -4.97 -21.52 -22.06
C HIS A 105 -4.05 -21.04 -23.18
N TYR A 106 -3.41 -19.87 -23.01
CA TYR A 106 -2.49 -19.31 -23.99
C TYR A 106 -1.22 -20.16 -24.09
N ALA A 107 -0.62 -20.53 -22.95
CA ALA A 107 0.57 -21.40 -22.95
C ALA A 107 0.29 -22.74 -23.66
N CYS A 108 -0.86 -23.36 -23.38
CA CYS A 108 -1.26 -24.62 -24.02
C CYS A 108 -1.54 -24.46 -25.52
N PHE A 109 -2.25 -23.41 -25.93
CA PHE A 109 -2.61 -23.16 -27.33
C PHE A 109 -1.38 -22.91 -28.21
N TRP A 110 -0.41 -22.12 -27.69
CA TRP A 110 0.83 -21.80 -28.40
C TRP A 110 1.93 -22.86 -28.24
N GLY A 111 1.69 -23.93 -27.47
CA GLY A 111 2.66 -25.03 -27.27
C GLY A 111 3.88 -24.64 -26.44
N GLN A 112 3.69 -23.78 -25.43
CA GLN A 112 4.75 -23.32 -24.53
C GLN A 112 4.87 -24.26 -23.32
N ASP A 113 5.38 -25.47 -23.57
CA ASP A 113 5.35 -26.60 -22.63
C ASP A 113 5.94 -26.26 -21.24
N GLN A 114 7.16 -25.69 -21.22
CA GLN A 114 7.84 -25.33 -19.96
C GLN A 114 7.07 -24.28 -19.15
N VAL A 115 6.40 -23.35 -19.84
CA VAL A 115 5.60 -22.31 -19.17
C VAL A 115 4.31 -22.91 -18.61
N ALA A 116 3.62 -23.76 -19.37
CA ALA A 116 2.41 -24.42 -18.91
C ALA A 116 2.70 -25.30 -17.67
N GLU A 117 3.82 -26.01 -17.69
CA GLU A 117 4.33 -26.79 -16.58
C GLU A 117 4.59 -25.95 -15.31
N ASP A 118 5.28 -24.81 -15.46
CA ASP A 118 5.57 -23.89 -14.36
C ASP A 118 4.28 -23.25 -13.80
N LEU A 119 3.32 -22.91 -14.66
CA LEU A 119 2.02 -22.38 -14.26
C LEU A 119 1.26 -23.40 -13.38
N VAL A 120 1.15 -24.66 -13.82
CA VAL A 120 0.49 -25.71 -13.01
C VAL A 120 1.24 -25.96 -11.70
N ALA A 121 2.57 -25.95 -11.72
CA ALA A 121 3.38 -26.10 -10.50
C ALA A 121 3.16 -24.96 -9.49
N ASN A 122 2.77 -23.77 -9.96
CA ASN A 122 2.45 -22.61 -9.13
C ASN A 122 0.95 -22.45 -8.82
N GLY A 123 0.13 -23.47 -9.12
CA GLY A 123 -1.29 -23.51 -8.74
C GLY A 123 -2.26 -23.00 -9.80
N ALA A 124 -1.87 -22.96 -11.07
CA ALA A 124 -2.81 -22.72 -12.16
C ALA A 124 -3.83 -23.87 -12.23
N LEU A 125 -5.10 -23.54 -12.38
CA LEU A 125 -6.18 -24.51 -12.43
C LEU A 125 -6.35 -25.05 -13.85
N VAL A 126 -6.18 -26.36 -14.02
CA VAL A 126 -6.31 -27.03 -15.34
C VAL A 126 -7.76 -27.22 -15.78
N SER A 127 -8.73 -27.03 -14.88
CA SER A 127 -10.14 -27.35 -15.08
C SER A 127 -11.05 -26.14 -15.34
N ILE A 128 -10.49 -24.91 -15.39
CA ILE A 128 -11.26 -23.70 -15.70
C ILE A 128 -11.70 -23.75 -17.17
N CYS A 129 -13.00 -23.74 -17.43
CA CYS A 129 -13.51 -23.61 -18.79
C CYS A 129 -13.54 -22.14 -19.23
N ASN A 130 -13.23 -21.90 -20.50
CA ASN A 130 -13.48 -20.62 -21.16
C ASN A 130 -14.95 -20.47 -21.60
N LYS A 131 -15.28 -19.36 -22.28
CA LYS A 131 -16.64 -19.12 -22.82
C LYS A 131 -17.12 -20.19 -23.80
N TYR A 132 -16.20 -20.93 -24.41
CA TYR A 132 -16.48 -22.02 -25.35
C TYR A 132 -16.58 -23.39 -24.67
N GLY A 133 -16.43 -23.46 -23.34
CA GLY A 133 -16.51 -24.72 -22.58
C GLY A 133 -15.24 -25.57 -22.65
N GLU A 134 -14.14 -25.02 -23.16
CA GLU A 134 -12.85 -25.69 -23.33
C GLU A 134 -11.96 -25.44 -22.12
N MET A 135 -11.26 -26.47 -21.65
CA MET A 135 -10.24 -26.34 -20.60
C MET A 135 -8.88 -25.97 -21.20
N PRO A 136 -7.93 -25.43 -20.42
CA PRO A 136 -6.58 -25.15 -20.89
C PRO A 136 -5.91 -26.40 -21.49
N VAL A 137 -6.11 -27.56 -20.87
CA VAL A 137 -5.55 -28.84 -21.31
C VAL A 137 -6.17 -29.36 -22.61
N ASP A 138 -7.39 -28.92 -22.95
CA ASP A 138 -8.04 -29.31 -24.21
C ASP A 138 -7.39 -28.60 -25.41
N LYS A 139 -6.89 -27.37 -25.20
CA LYS A 139 -6.11 -26.60 -26.19
C LYS A 139 -4.69 -27.13 -26.38
N ALA A 140 -4.16 -27.89 -25.43
CA ALA A 140 -2.82 -28.46 -25.50
C ALA A 140 -2.74 -29.63 -26.50
N LYS A 141 -1.55 -29.82 -27.08
CA LYS A 141 -1.21 -31.04 -27.83
C LYS A 141 -1.25 -32.26 -26.91
N ALA A 142 -1.52 -33.44 -27.47
CA ALA A 142 -1.65 -34.70 -26.72
C ALA A 142 -0.55 -34.97 -25.67
N PRO A 143 0.76 -34.85 -25.96
CA PRO A 143 1.79 -35.13 -24.95
C PRO A 143 1.76 -34.15 -23.77
N LEU A 144 1.58 -32.85 -24.05
CA LEU A 144 1.49 -31.82 -23.01
C LEU A 144 0.22 -31.99 -22.16
N ARG A 145 -0.90 -32.35 -22.79
CA ARG A 145 -2.18 -32.57 -22.11
C ARG A 145 -2.06 -33.62 -21.01
N GLU A 146 -1.51 -34.79 -21.33
CA GLU A 146 -1.36 -35.88 -20.36
C GLU A 146 -0.39 -35.50 -19.24
N LEU A 147 0.72 -34.84 -19.59
CA LEU A 147 1.69 -34.33 -18.61
C LEU A 147 1.07 -33.34 -17.62
N LEU A 148 0.27 -32.39 -18.10
CA LEU A 148 -0.39 -31.40 -17.25
C LEU A 148 -1.48 -32.02 -16.38
N ARG A 149 -2.22 -33.02 -16.89
CA ARG A 149 -3.21 -33.77 -16.11
C ARG A 149 -2.54 -34.56 -14.98
N GLU A 150 -1.50 -35.33 -15.29
CA GLU A 150 -0.74 -36.09 -14.30
C GLU A 150 -0.16 -35.16 -13.22
N ARG A 151 0.41 -34.02 -13.62
CA ARG A 151 0.93 -33.03 -12.66
C ARG A 151 -0.17 -32.40 -11.82
N ALA A 152 -1.32 -32.06 -12.40
CA ALA A 152 -2.44 -31.50 -11.65
C ALA A 152 -3.01 -32.49 -10.63
N GLU A 153 -3.11 -33.77 -10.99
CA GLU A 153 -3.52 -34.85 -10.08
C GLU A 153 -2.52 -35.03 -8.93
N LYS A 154 -1.20 -35.03 -9.22
CA LYS A 154 -0.16 -35.06 -8.19
C LYS A 154 -0.24 -33.89 -7.22
N MET A 155 -0.71 -32.73 -7.69
CA MET A 155 -0.94 -31.54 -6.87
C MET A 155 -2.30 -31.54 -6.14
N GLY A 156 -3.09 -32.61 -6.29
CA GLY A 156 -4.39 -32.76 -5.64
C GLY A 156 -5.50 -31.89 -6.25
N GLN A 157 -5.35 -31.43 -7.51
CA GLN A 157 -6.40 -30.67 -8.18
C GLN A 157 -7.57 -31.57 -8.59
N ASN A 158 -8.79 -31.05 -8.49
CA ASN A 158 -9.97 -31.71 -9.03
C ASN A 158 -10.09 -31.41 -10.53
N LEU A 159 -10.13 -32.46 -11.36
CA LEU A 159 -10.25 -32.37 -12.81
C LEU A 159 -11.69 -32.13 -13.30
N ASN A 160 -12.66 -31.98 -12.39
CA ASN A 160 -14.02 -31.61 -12.74
C ASN A 160 -14.05 -30.22 -13.40
N ARG A 161 -14.73 -30.14 -14.54
CA ARG A 161 -14.90 -28.89 -15.29
C ARG A 161 -15.52 -27.81 -14.39
N ILE A 162 -14.81 -26.69 -14.27
CA ILE A 162 -15.32 -25.49 -13.62
C ILE A 162 -15.95 -24.64 -14.74
N PRO A 163 -17.29 -24.55 -14.82
CA PRO A 163 -17.93 -23.83 -15.91
C PRO A 163 -17.61 -22.35 -15.85
N TYR A 164 -17.41 -21.74 -17.02
CA TYR A 164 -17.31 -20.30 -17.14
C TYR A 164 -18.60 -19.66 -16.63
N LYS A 165 -18.49 -18.77 -15.64
CA LYS A 165 -19.61 -17.96 -15.16
C LYS A 165 -19.48 -16.58 -15.79
N ASP A 166 -20.42 -16.23 -16.66
CA ASP A 166 -20.45 -14.90 -17.26
C ASP A 166 -20.87 -13.87 -16.21
N THR A 167 -19.90 -13.36 -15.46
CA THR A 167 -20.15 -12.30 -14.44
C THR A 167 -20.31 -10.93 -15.09
N PHE A 168 -20.86 -10.86 -16.31
CA PHE A 168 -21.25 -9.62 -16.96
C PHE A 168 -22.63 -9.16 -16.43
N TRP A 169 -22.57 -8.41 -15.32
CA TRP A 169 -23.51 -7.38 -14.87
C TRP A 169 -25.00 -7.72 -14.63
N LYS A 170 -25.38 -7.85 -13.33
CA LYS A 170 -26.64 -7.32 -12.73
C LYS A 170 -26.61 -7.54 -11.20
N GLY A 171 -26.13 -6.54 -10.46
CA GLY A 171 -26.62 -6.28 -9.10
C GLY A 171 -26.28 -7.23 -7.94
N THR A 172 -25.20 -8.04 -7.98
CA THR A 172 -24.81 -8.84 -6.80
C THR A 172 -23.30 -8.86 -6.57
N THR A 173 -22.94 -8.66 -5.30
CA THR A 173 -21.63 -8.35 -4.68
C THR A 173 -20.60 -9.48 -4.71
N ARG A 174 -20.40 -10.15 -5.85
CA ARG A 174 -19.19 -10.97 -6.12
C ARG A 174 -18.71 -10.75 -7.54
N THR A 175 -18.40 -9.50 -7.84
CA THR A 175 -17.81 -9.06 -9.11
C THR A 175 -16.31 -9.35 -9.12
N ARG A 176 -15.73 -9.39 -10.33
CA ARG A 176 -14.30 -9.20 -10.70
C ARG A 176 -13.34 -8.93 -9.52
N PRO A 177 -12.09 -9.46 -9.52
CA PRO A 177 -11.09 -8.94 -8.58
C PRO A 177 -11.13 -7.41 -8.65
N ARG A 178 -11.41 -6.77 -7.50
CA ARG A 178 -11.72 -5.34 -7.29
C ARG A 178 -10.85 -4.37 -8.12
N ASN A 179 -9.70 -4.85 -8.54
CA ASN A 179 -8.63 -4.15 -9.24
C ASN A 179 -8.85 -3.96 -10.76
N GLY A 180 -9.77 -4.67 -11.41
CA GLY A 180 -9.81 -4.67 -12.87
C GLY A 180 -10.39 -3.40 -13.52
N THR A 181 -11.43 -2.80 -12.93
CA THR A 181 -12.23 -1.72 -13.54
C THR A 181 -11.85 -0.33 -13.07
N LEU A 182 -11.60 -0.11 -11.76
CA LEU A 182 -11.17 1.20 -11.25
C LEU A 182 -9.81 1.65 -11.80
N ASN A 183 -9.00 0.70 -12.28
CA ASN A 183 -7.62 0.95 -12.68
C ASN A 183 -7.47 1.32 -14.17
N LYS A 184 -8.51 1.28 -14.99
CA LYS A 184 -8.37 1.46 -16.45
C LYS A 184 -8.23 2.90 -16.91
N HIS A 185 -8.58 3.90 -16.09
CA HIS A 185 -8.66 5.29 -16.55
C HIS A 185 -7.51 6.18 -16.06
N SER A 186 -6.99 6.98 -16.99
CA SER A 186 -6.12 8.13 -16.75
C SER A 186 -6.98 9.35 -16.44
N GLY A 187 -6.84 9.90 -15.23
CA GLY A 187 -7.59 11.06 -14.77
C GLY A 187 -9.00 10.73 -14.27
N ILE A 188 -9.32 11.25 -13.08
CA ILE A 188 -10.67 11.18 -12.51
C ILE A 188 -11.24 12.59 -12.53
N ASP A 189 -12.40 12.80 -13.13
CA ASP A 189 -13.10 14.08 -13.03
C ASP A 189 -13.89 14.13 -11.71
N PHE A 190 -13.79 15.25 -11.00
CA PHE A 190 -14.49 15.46 -9.74
C PHE A 190 -16.00 15.28 -9.89
N LYS A 191 -16.58 15.66 -11.04
CA LYS A 191 -18.01 15.52 -11.33
C LYS A 191 -18.49 14.07 -11.38
N GLN A 192 -17.59 13.11 -11.59
CA GLN A 192 -17.91 11.69 -11.63
C GLN A 192 -17.98 11.07 -10.21
N LEU A 193 -17.54 11.81 -9.18
CA LEU A 193 -17.53 11.34 -7.81
C LEU A 193 -18.89 11.57 -7.15
N ASN A 194 -19.45 10.50 -6.60
CA ASN A 194 -20.64 10.59 -5.76
C ASN A 194 -20.24 10.56 -4.28
N PHE A 195 -20.54 11.62 -3.54
CA PHE A 195 -20.28 11.72 -2.11
C PHE A 195 -21.45 11.12 -1.33
N LEU A 196 -21.18 10.13 -0.48
CA LEU A 196 -22.22 9.43 0.28
C LEU A 196 -22.29 9.91 1.74
N ALA A 197 -21.18 9.83 2.47
CA ALA A 197 -21.15 10.16 3.90
C ALA A 197 -19.82 10.80 4.28
N LYS A 198 -19.87 11.86 5.10
CA LYS A 198 -18.66 12.46 5.68
C LYS A 198 -18.19 11.59 6.85
N LEU A 199 -16.95 11.12 6.79
CA LEU A 199 -16.35 10.24 7.80
C LEU A 199 -15.58 11.04 8.84
N ASN A 200 -14.84 12.06 8.40
CA ASN A 200 -13.99 12.86 9.27
C ASN A 200 -13.78 14.26 8.68
N GLU A 201 -13.57 15.25 9.53
CA GLU A 201 -13.11 16.58 9.16
C GLU A 201 -12.05 17.05 10.15
N ASN A 202 -10.91 17.51 9.63
CA ASN A 202 -9.85 18.09 10.43
C ASN A 202 -9.21 19.29 9.72
N HIS A 203 -8.21 19.89 10.35
CA HIS A 203 -7.47 21.03 9.80
C HIS A 203 -6.73 20.71 8.50
N SER A 204 -6.45 19.43 8.24
CA SER A 204 -5.73 18.98 7.04
C SER A 204 -6.66 18.63 5.87
N GLY A 205 -7.96 18.50 6.11
CA GLY A 205 -8.91 18.11 5.07
C GLY A 205 -10.18 17.46 5.59
N GLU A 206 -10.94 16.94 4.63
CA GLU A 206 -12.16 16.18 4.85
C GLU A 206 -12.00 14.78 4.27
N LEU A 207 -12.57 13.81 4.96
CA LEU A 207 -12.61 12.41 4.56
C LEU A 207 -14.06 12.01 4.32
N TRP A 208 -14.34 11.50 3.14
CA TRP A 208 -15.67 11.12 2.70
C TRP A 208 -15.68 9.68 2.20
N LYS A 209 -16.76 8.96 2.52
CA LYS A 209 -17.15 7.76 1.78
C LYS A 209 -17.88 8.20 0.53
N GLY A 210 -17.51 7.62 -0.61
CA GLY A 210 -18.13 7.92 -1.89
C GLY A 210 -18.28 6.70 -2.78
N ARG A 211 -18.80 6.95 -3.99
CA ARG A 211 -18.84 5.98 -5.08
C ARG A 211 -18.26 6.57 -6.35
N TRP A 212 -17.50 5.77 -7.08
CA TRP A 212 -17.03 6.08 -8.42
C TRP A 212 -17.12 4.84 -9.30
N GLN A 213 -17.78 4.98 -10.45
CA GLN A 213 -18.05 3.88 -11.39
C GLN A 213 -18.70 2.63 -10.74
N GLY A 214 -19.61 2.87 -9.78
CA GLY A 214 -20.32 1.79 -9.06
C GLY A 214 -19.53 1.13 -7.93
N ASN A 215 -18.31 1.56 -7.66
CA ASN A 215 -17.48 1.01 -6.58
C ASN A 215 -17.39 1.99 -5.41
N ASP A 216 -17.40 1.44 -4.19
CA ASP A 216 -17.20 2.24 -2.97
C ASP A 216 -15.73 2.68 -2.87
N ILE A 217 -15.54 3.97 -2.63
CA ILE A 217 -14.23 4.63 -2.53
C ILE A 217 -14.17 5.54 -1.32
N VAL A 218 -12.94 5.91 -0.94
CA VAL A 218 -12.68 6.99 0.01
C VAL A 218 -12.17 8.20 -0.78
N ILE A 219 -12.81 9.34 -0.52
CA ILE A 219 -12.47 10.63 -1.11
C ILE A 219 -11.87 11.49 0.00
N LYS A 220 -10.62 11.87 -0.17
CA LYS A 220 -9.87 12.71 0.78
C LYS A 220 -9.64 14.07 0.16
N VAL A 221 -10.45 15.05 0.56
CA VAL A 221 -10.37 16.43 0.11
C VAL A 221 -9.38 17.17 1.00
N LEU A 222 -8.25 17.62 0.45
CA LEU A 222 -7.17 18.19 1.24
C LEU A 222 -7.35 19.70 1.38
N LYS A 223 -7.38 20.19 2.62
CA LYS A 223 -7.42 21.63 2.90
C LYS A 223 -6.00 22.18 2.86
N VAL A 224 -5.68 22.86 1.76
CA VAL A 224 -4.37 23.48 1.53
C VAL A 224 -4.51 24.99 1.55
N ARG A 225 -3.80 25.64 2.48
CA ARG A 225 -3.74 27.10 2.56
C ARG A 225 -3.02 27.65 1.33
N ASP A 226 -3.52 28.75 0.77
CA ASP A 226 -2.91 29.50 -0.36
C ASP A 226 -2.57 28.58 -1.55
N TRP A 227 -3.60 27.93 -2.12
CA TRP A 227 -3.42 27.06 -3.28
C TRP A 227 -2.91 27.86 -4.49
N SER A 228 -1.70 27.55 -4.95
CA SER A 228 -1.02 28.25 -6.03
C SER A 228 -0.73 27.31 -7.20
N THR A 229 -0.47 27.87 -8.38
CA THR A 229 -0.04 27.10 -9.57
C THR A 229 1.19 26.24 -9.29
N ARG A 230 2.10 26.72 -8.43
CA ARG A 230 3.26 25.95 -7.98
C ARG A 230 2.85 24.69 -7.21
N LYS A 231 1.99 24.83 -6.19
CA LYS A 231 1.49 23.69 -5.41
C LYS A 231 0.69 22.70 -6.26
N SER A 232 -0.05 23.21 -7.24
CA SER A 232 -0.74 22.36 -8.22
C SER A 232 0.24 21.56 -9.08
N ARG A 233 1.36 22.16 -9.48
CA ARG A 233 2.42 21.45 -10.22
C ARG A 233 3.08 20.40 -9.34
N ASP A 234 3.51 20.78 -8.13
CA ASP A 234 4.12 19.86 -7.16
C ASP A 234 3.18 18.67 -6.87
N PHE A 235 1.87 18.91 -6.75
CA PHE A 235 0.88 17.85 -6.57
C PHE A 235 0.80 16.89 -7.76
N ASN A 236 0.78 17.43 -8.99
CA ASN A 236 0.71 16.64 -10.21
C ASN A 236 2.00 15.84 -10.45
N GLU A 237 3.15 16.33 -9.97
CA GLU A 237 4.44 15.62 -10.01
C GLU A 237 4.53 14.52 -8.92
N GLU A 238 4.04 14.77 -7.71
CA GLU A 238 4.17 13.84 -6.59
C GLU A 238 3.09 12.74 -6.58
N CYS A 239 1.86 13.05 -7.02
CA CYS A 239 0.74 12.12 -6.91
C CYS A 239 0.90 10.82 -7.73
N PRO A 240 1.42 10.82 -8.97
CA PRO A 240 1.64 9.59 -9.74
C PRO A 240 2.55 8.59 -9.01
N ARG A 241 3.53 9.06 -8.23
CA ARG A 241 4.44 8.20 -7.45
C ARG A 241 3.76 7.39 -6.35
N LEU A 242 2.54 7.78 -5.95
CA LEU A 242 1.75 7.10 -4.93
C LEU A 242 0.84 6.01 -5.51
N ARG A 243 0.84 5.85 -6.83
CA ARG A 243 0.04 4.88 -7.59
C ARG A 243 0.76 3.54 -7.74
N ILE A 244 1.11 2.94 -6.60
CA ILE A 244 1.91 1.72 -6.49
C ILE A 244 1.00 0.50 -6.36
N PHE A 245 0.91 -0.31 -7.41
CA PHE A 245 -0.01 -1.46 -7.46
C PHE A 245 0.69 -2.81 -7.48
N SER A 246 2.02 -2.83 -7.50
CA SER A 246 2.81 -4.07 -7.62
C SER A 246 2.89 -4.89 -6.33
N HIS A 247 2.33 -4.43 -5.21
CA HIS A 247 2.45 -5.14 -3.92
C HIS A 247 1.12 -5.24 -3.17
N PRO A 248 0.73 -6.43 -2.66
CA PRO A 248 -0.55 -6.62 -1.97
C PRO A 248 -0.65 -5.83 -0.66
N ASN A 249 0.45 -5.71 0.10
CA ASN A 249 0.43 -4.96 1.38
C ASN A 249 0.62 -3.44 1.22
N VAL A 250 0.51 -2.90 0.01
CA VAL A 250 0.50 -1.47 -0.25
C VAL A 250 -0.88 -1.10 -0.78
N LEU A 251 -1.51 -0.08 -0.19
CA LEU A 251 -2.78 0.46 -0.64
C LEU A 251 -2.50 1.68 -1.54
N PRO A 252 -2.64 1.55 -2.87
CA PRO A 252 -2.36 2.64 -3.80
C PRO A 252 -3.37 3.79 -3.70
N VAL A 253 -2.91 4.97 -4.15
CA VAL A 253 -3.81 6.01 -4.64
C VAL A 253 -4.38 5.57 -5.99
N LEU A 254 -5.70 5.56 -6.12
CA LEU A 254 -6.37 5.20 -7.37
C LEU A 254 -6.18 6.28 -8.42
N GLY A 255 -6.42 7.52 -7.97
CA GLY A 255 -6.24 8.71 -8.76
C GLY A 255 -6.46 9.95 -7.90
N ALA A 256 -6.38 11.09 -8.57
CA ALA A 256 -6.58 12.38 -7.95
C ALA A 256 -7.35 13.29 -8.91
N CYS A 257 -8.04 14.24 -8.33
CA CYS A 257 -8.75 15.28 -9.05
C CYS A 257 -8.70 16.59 -8.26
N GLN A 258 -9.09 17.70 -8.88
CA GLN A 258 -9.24 18.99 -8.21
C GLN A 258 -10.72 19.29 -8.01
N SER A 259 -11.12 19.68 -6.80
CA SER A 259 -12.51 20.03 -6.48
C SER A 259 -12.79 21.50 -6.82
N PRO A 260 -13.83 21.87 -7.59
CA PRO A 260 -14.36 23.23 -7.62
C PRO A 260 -15.09 23.57 -6.30
N PRO A 261 -15.33 24.85 -5.91
CA PRO A 261 -14.99 26.10 -6.62
C PRO A 261 -13.58 26.64 -6.31
N ALA A 262 -12.91 26.15 -5.27
CA ALA A 262 -11.49 26.39 -5.02
C ALA A 262 -10.73 25.06 -5.19
N PRO A 263 -9.74 24.95 -6.09
CA PRO A 263 -9.11 23.69 -6.54
C PRO A 263 -8.29 23.00 -5.44
N HIS A 264 -8.97 22.54 -4.40
CA HIS A 264 -8.37 21.73 -3.37
C HIS A 264 -8.09 20.34 -3.93
N PRO A 265 -6.86 19.82 -3.78
CA PRO A 265 -6.50 18.53 -4.30
C PRO A 265 -7.31 17.46 -3.56
N THR A 266 -7.89 16.57 -4.34
CA THR A 266 -8.73 15.48 -3.86
C THR A 266 -8.07 14.18 -4.23
N LEU A 267 -7.76 13.35 -3.24
CA LEU A 267 -7.23 12.01 -3.43
C LEU A 267 -8.34 10.98 -3.35
N ILE A 268 -8.24 9.96 -4.21
CA ILE A 268 -9.19 8.86 -4.26
C ILE A 268 -8.44 7.57 -3.95
N THR A 269 -8.94 6.81 -2.98
CA THR A 269 -8.41 5.49 -2.63
C THR A 269 -9.55 4.51 -2.38
N HIS A 270 -9.22 3.23 -2.19
CA HIS A 270 -10.23 2.20 -1.98
C HIS A 270 -10.93 2.36 -0.64
N TRP A 271 -12.21 2.00 -0.60
CA TRP A 271 -12.93 1.82 0.65
C TRP A 271 -12.41 0.59 1.41
N MET A 272 -12.12 0.79 2.70
CA MET A 272 -11.64 -0.24 3.63
C MET A 272 -12.67 -0.33 4.75
N PRO A 273 -13.44 -1.43 4.85
CA PRO A 273 -14.60 -1.47 5.74
C PRO A 273 -14.24 -1.49 7.22
N TYR A 274 -13.07 -2.02 7.58
CA TYR A 274 -12.57 -1.99 8.95
C TYR A 274 -11.79 -0.70 9.28
N GLY A 275 -11.58 0.18 8.30
CA GLY A 275 -10.82 1.41 8.46
C GLY A 275 -9.33 1.16 8.69
N SER A 276 -8.72 1.99 9.52
CA SER A 276 -7.32 1.87 9.90
C SER A 276 -7.11 0.87 11.03
N LEU A 277 -5.88 0.38 11.19
CA LEU A 277 -5.48 -0.47 12.30
C LEU A 277 -5.77 0.21 13.65
N TYR A 278 -5.64 1.54 13.73
CA TYR A 278 -6.02 2.31 14.92
C TYR A 278 -7.50 2.13 15.27
N ASN A 279 -8.40 2.17 14.28
CA ASN A 279 -9.84 1.95 14.51
C ASN A 279 -10.09 0.54 15.05
N VAL A 280 -9.42 -0.46 14.47
CA VAL A 280 -9.54 -1.87 14.85
C VAL A 280 -9.08 -2.12 16.28
N LEU A 281 -7.97 -1.51 16.70
CA LEU A 281 -7.39 -1.75 18.02
C LEU A 281 -8.05 -0.93 19.13
N HIS A 282 -8.45 0.32 18.85
CA HIS A 282 -8.78 1.28 19.92
C HIS A 282 -10.20 1.86 19.86
N GLU A 283 -10.82 1.96 18.68
CA GLU A 283 -12.12 2.61 18.52
C GLU A 283 -13.30 1.62 18.45
N GLY A 284 -13.06 0.35 18.81
CA GLY A 284 -14.09 -0.65 18.97
C GLY A 284 -14.71 -1.11 17.64
N THR A 285 -13.97 -1.91 16.88
CA THR A 285 -14.58 -2.70 15.81
C THR A 285 -15.21 -3.97 16.39
N ASN A 286 -16.20 -4.56 15.70
CA ASN A 286 -16.77 -5.88 16.06
C ASN A 286 -15.76 -7.04 15.98
N PHE A 287 -14.49 -6.75 15.69
CA PHE A 287 -13.45 -7.72 15.48
C PHE A 287 -12.41 -7.67 16.61
N VAL A 288 -12.25 -8.80 17.32
CA VAL A 288 -11.16 -8.98 18.28
C VAL A 288 -9.97 -9.56 17.54
N VAL A 289 -8.90 -8.78 17.41
CA VAL A 289 -7.63 -9.28 16.86
C VAL A 289 -7.01 -10.22 17.90
N ASP A 290 -6.84 -11.49 17.56
CA ASP A 290 -6.12 -12.46 18.40
C ASP A 290 -4.59 -12.39 18.17
N GLN A 291 -3.82 -13.24 18.84
CA GLN A 291 -2.36 -13.26 18.69
C GLN A 291 -1.93 -13.67 17.27
N SER A 292 -2.67 -14.59 16.64
CA SER A 292 -2.34 -15.09 15.30
C SER A 292 -2.52 -14.00 14.24
N GLN A 293 -3.62 -13.25 14.32
CA GLN A 293 -3.95 -12.15 13.45
C GLN A 293 -3.04 -10.94 13.70
N ALA A 294 -2.65 -10.67 14.95
CA ALA A 294 -1.66 -9.63 15.24
C ALA A 294 -0.30 -9.94 14.59
N VAL A 295 0.14 -11.20 14.62
CA VAL A 295 1.35 -11.65 13.92
C VAL A 295 1.19 -11.54 12.40
N LYS A 296 0.02 -11.88 11.85
CA LYS A 296 -0.29 -11.71 10.43
C LYS A 296 -0.20 -10.24 10.00
N PHE A 297 -0.84 -9.32 10.74
CA PHE A 297 -0.77 -7.89 10.47
C PHE A 297 0.66 -7.37 10.54
N ALA A 298 1.44 -7.79 11.55
CA ALA A 298 2.85 -7.44 11.65
C ALA A 298 3.66 -7.91 10.42
N LEU A 299 3.43 -9.13 9.95
CA LEU A 299 4.10 -9.68 8.77
C LEU A 299 3.70 -8.93 7.48
N ASP A 300 2.41 -8.61 7.33
CA ASP A 300 1.88 -7.85 6.21
C ASP A 300 2.49 -6.44 6.13
N MET A 301 2.54 -5.73 7.25
CA MET A 301 3.21 -4.42 7.35
C MET A 301 4.71 -4.53 7.03
N ALA A 302 5.39 -5.55 7.54
CA ALA A 302 6.81 -5.76 7.28
C ALA A 302 7.09 -6.03 5.80
N ARG A 303 6.25 -6.83 5.13
CA ARG A 303 6.32 -7.09 3.67
C ARG A 303 6.08 -5.82 2.87
N GLY A 304 5.05 -5.04 3.22
CA GLY A 304 4.77 -3.76 2.60
C GLY A 304 5.95 -2.80 2.70
N MET A 305 6.54 -2.64 3.89
CA MET A 305 7.69 -1.77 4.09
C MET A 305 8.96 -2.27 3.40
N ALA A 306 9.21 -3.59 3.39
CA ALA A 306 10.32 -4.18 2.64
C ALA A 306 10.25 -3.76 1.16
N PHE A 307 9.08 -3.92 0.56
CA PHE A 307 8.84 -3.50 -0.82
C PHE A 307 8.99 -1.98 -1.00
N LEU A 308 8.38 -1.15 -0.14
CA LEU A 308 8.52 0.31 -0.23
C LEU A 308 9.98 0.78 -0.11
N HIS A 309 10.82 0.03 0.60
CA HIS A 309 12.26 0.28 0.71
C HIS A 309 13.05 -0.17 -0.52
N THR A 310 12.49 -0.98 -1.42
CA THR A 310 13.11 -1.30 -2.72
C THR A 310 12.87 -0.23 -3.78
N LEU A 311 11.90 0.67 -3.57
CA LEU A 311 11.59 1.74 -4.51
C LEU A 311 12.75 2.73 -4.59
N GLU A 312 13.11 3.09 -5.82
CA GLU A 312 14.10 4.11 -6.12
C GLU A 312 13.46 5.16 -7.03
N PRO A 313 13.41 6.45 -6.66
CA PRO A 313 13.73 7.00 -5.34
C PRO A 313 12.68 6.65 -4.28
N LEU A 314 13.11 6.54 -3.01
CA LEU A 314 12.23 6.28 -1.86
C LEU A 314 11.09 7.31 -1.78
N ILE A 315 9.93 6.88 -1.28
CA ILE A 315 8.78 7.77 -1.08
C ILE A 315 9.10 8.78 0.02
N PRO A 316 9.12 10.08 -0.28
CA PRO A 316 9.39 11.11 0.71
C PRO A 316 8.20 11.24 1.68
N ARG A 317 8.47 11.66 2.92
CA ARG A 317 7.46 12.03 3.94
C ARG A 317 6.34 11.00 4.25
N HIS A 318 6.51 9.74 3.87
CA HIS A 318 5.82 8.60 4.48
C HIS A 318 6.26 8.44 5.94
N ALA A 319 5.31 8.23 6.85
CA ALA A 319 5.54 7.96 8.27
C ALA A 319 4.61 6.83 8.71
N LEU A 320 5.19 5.67 9.06
CA LEU A 320 4.43 4.48 9.42
C LEU A 320 3.80 4.64 10.81
N ASN A 321 2.49 4.44 10.93
CA ASN A 321 1.76 4.44 12.20
C ASN A 321 0.43 3.65 12.04
N SER A 322 -0.32 3.45 13.12
CA SER A 322 -1.53 2.63 13.08
C SER A 322 -2.69 3.28 12.33
N ARG A 323 -2.66 4.60 12.11
CA ARG A 323 -3.64 5.31 11.28
C ARG A 323 -3.34 5.22 9.79
N SER A 324 -2.07 5.01 9.41
CA SER A 324 -1.65 4.86 8.00
C SER A 324 -1.72 3.42 7.50
N VAL A 325 -2.04 2.45 8.37
CA VAL A 325 -2.23 1.05 8.01
C VAL A 325 -3.72 0.78 7.93
N MET A 326 -4.22 0.34 6.78
CA MET A 326 -5.63 0.05 6.53
C MET A 326 -5.87 -1.46 6.53
N ILE A 327 -7.04 -1.87 7.03
CA ILE A 327 -7.43 -3.28 7.13
C ILE A 327 -8.52 -3.59 6.11
N ASP A 328 -8.23 -4.54 5.24
CA ASP A 328 -9.12 -5.00 4.18
C ASP A 328 -10.07 -6.12 4.67
N GLU A 329 -11.07 -6.46 3.86
CA GLU A 329 -12.10 -7.47 4.16
C GLU A 329 -11.54 -8.87 4.41
N ASP A 330 -10.41 -9.19 3.80
CA ASP A 330 -9.70 -10.47 3.94
C ASP A 330 -8.71 -10.49 5.14
N MET A 331 -8.80 -9.48 6.00
CA MET A 331 -7.95 -9.30 7.17
C MET A 331 -6.47 -9.20 6.79
N THR A 332 -6.19 -8.52 5.69
CA THR A 332 -4.84 -8.12 5.28
C THR A 332 -4.57 -6.68 5.69
N ALA A 333 -3.37 -6.44 6.21
CA ALA A 333 -2.92 -5.08 6.49
C ALA A 333 -2.25 -4.49 5.24
N ARG A 334 -2.66 -3.27 4.89
CA ARG A 334 -2.14 -2.52 3.73
C ARG A 334 -1.68 -1.13 4.13
N ILE A 335 -0.49 -0.73 3.69
CA ILE A 335 0.07 0.59 3.99
C ILE A 335 -0.52 1.62 3.02
N SER A 336 -1.23 2.61 3.55
CA SER A 336 -1.92 3.64 2.77
C SER A 336 -0.97 4.65 2.16
N MET A 337 -0.91 4.70 0.82
CA MET A 337 -0.19 5.75 0.10
C MET A 337 -0.95 7.08 0.10
N ALA A 338 -2.26 7.07 0.38
CA ALA A 338 -3.06 8.29 0.49
C ALA A 338 -2.78 9.10 1.78
N ASP A 339 -2.05 8.52 2.75
CA ASP A 339 -1.65 9.19 3.99
C ASP A 339 -0.24 9.79 3.95
N VAL A 340 0.48 9.56 2.85
CA VAL A 340 1.74 10.26 2.56
C VAL A 340 1.45 11.75 2.41
N LYS A 341 2.30 12.58 3.04
CA LYS A 341 2.18 14.04 2.99
C LYS A 341 2.98 14.60 1.82
N PHE A 342 2.32 15.35 0.95
CA PHE A 342 2.98 16.07 -0.15
C PHE A 342 3.95 17.15 0.37
N SER A 343 4.92 17.57 -0.43
CA SER A 343 5.92 18.60 -0.07
C SER A 343 5.31 19.87 0.54
N PHE A 344 4.22 20.38 -0.03
CA PHE A 344 3.54 21.60 0.43
C PHE A 344 2.61 21.38 1.65
N GLN A 345 2.32 20.14 2.03
CA GLN A 345 1.43 19.86 3.15
C GLN A 345 2.17 19.98 4.48
N CYS A 346 1.68 20.88 5.34
CA CYS A 346 2.12 21.04 6.73
C CYS A 346 3.66 20.94 6.88
N PRO A 347 4.45 21.80 6.20
CA PRO A 347 5.90 21.72 6.26
C PRO A 347 6.39 21.86 7.70
N GLY A 348 7.32 20.99 8.12
CA GLY A 348 7.91 21.01 9.46
C GLY A 348 7.01 20.56 10.61
N ARG A 349 5.78 20.08 10.37
CA ARG A 349 4.88 19.61 11.42
C ARG A 349 4.81 18.08 11.46
N MET A 350 4.88 17.50 12.67
CA MET A 350 4.74 16.07 12.94
C MET A 350 3.49 15.83 13.79
N TYR A 351 2.54 15.04 13.29
CA TYR A 351 1.25 14.82 13.96
C TYR A 351 1.15 13.47 14.69
N ALA A 352 2.11 12.58 14.49
CA ALA A 352 2.16 11.26 15.14
C ALA A 352 3.55 10.96 15.72
N PRO A 353 4.12 11.84 16.57
CA PRO A 353 5.49 11.68 17.08
C PRO A 353 5.68 10.43 17.94
N ALA A 354 4.61 9.85 18.49
CA ALA A 354 4.66 8.65 19.31
C ALA A 354 5.22 7.41 18.58
N TRP A 355 5.08 7.35 17.25
CA TRP A 355 5.62 6.27 16.41
C TRP A 355 6.97 6.61 15.77
N VAL A 356 7.48 7.82 15.96
CA VAL A 356 8.64 8.32 15.23
C VAL A 356 9.92 8.03 16.00
N ALA A 357 10.98 7.67 15.28
CA ALA A 357 12.28 7.43 15.88
C ALA A 357 12.87 8.73 16.46
N PRO A 358 13.58 8.67 17.60
CA PRO A 358 14.16 9.85 18.25
C PRO A 358 15.05 10.66 17.31
N GLU A 359 15.91 10.00 16.53
CA GLU A 359 16.82 10.67 15.61
C GLU A 359 16.09 11.38 14.46
N ALA A 360 14.92 10.87 14.05
CA ALA A 360 14.10 11.47 13.00
C ALA A 360 13.36 12.74 13.46
N LEU A 361 13.25 12.95 14.78
CA LEU A 361 12.72 14.18 15.37
C LEU A 361 13.83 15.24 15.58
N GLN A 362 15.09 14.82 15.74
CA GLN A 362 16.22 15.70 16.02
C GLN A 362 16.94 16.17 14.76
N LYS A 363 17.05 15.30 13.74
CA LYS A 363 17.86 15.54 12.54
C LYS A 363 16.99 15.94 11.36
N LYS A 364 17.62 16.55 10.36
CA LYS A 364 16.96 16.80 9.09
C LYS A 364 16.68 15.48 8.35
N PRO A 365 15.66 15.42 7.49
CA PRO A 365 15.33 14.21 6.73
C PRO A 365 16.48 13.64 5.90
N GLU A 366 17.37 14.51 5.41
CA GLU A 366 18.53 14.13 4.58
C GLU A 366 19.63 13.43 5.39
N ASP A 367 19.78 13.80 6.66
CA ASP A 367 20.79 13.26 7.57
C ASP A 367 20.29 12.02 8.34
N THR A 368 19.02 11.65 8.13
CA THR A 368 18.35 10.57 8.86
C THR A 368 18.36 9.28 8.03
N ASN A 369 18.76 8.17 8.65
CA ASN A 369 18.59 6.85 8.04
C ASN A 369 17.09 6.46 8.07
N ARG A 370 16.36 6.88 7.04
CA ARG A 370 14.91 6.70 6.90
C ARG A 370 14.47 5.24 7.05
N ARG A 371 15.23 4.30 6.49
CA ARG A 371 14.90 2.87 6.59
C ARG A 371 14.93 2.38 8.03
N SER A 372 15.91 2.86 8.81
CA SER A 372 16.06 2.51 10.22
C SER A 372 15.02 3.24 11.10
N ALA A 373 14.62 4.45 10.72
CA ALA A 373 13.54 5.17 11.37
C ALA A 373 12.18 4.48 11.16
N ASP A 374 11.88 3.99 9.96
CA ASP A 374 10.65 3.21 9.71
C ASP A 374 10.63 1.89 10.51
N MET A 375 11.80 1.27 10.74
CA MET A 375 11.91 0.07 11.57
C MET A 375 11.56 0.34 13.04
N TRP A 376 11.87 1.53 13.54
CA TRP A 376 11.41 1.98 14.86
C TRP A 376 9.90 2.10 14.91
N SER A 377 9.31 2.77 13.92
CA SER A 377 7.85 2.93 13.81
C SER A 377 7.14 1.57 13.76
N PHE A 378 7.70 0.61 13.03
CA PHE A 378 7.22 -0.76 13.02
C PHE A 378 7.27 -1.42 14.41
N ALA A 379 8.31 -1.17 15.19
CA ALA A 379 8.42 -1.70 16.55
C ALA A 379 7.39 -1.11 17.51
N VAL A 380 7.06 0.19 17.36
CA VAL A 380 5.96 0.82 18.10
C VAL A 380 4.62 0.22 17.69
N LEU A 381 4.42 -0.13 16.42
CA LEU A 381 3.22 -0.87 15.99
C LEU A 381 3.17 -2.29 16.54
N LEU A 382 4.30 -2.99 16.65
CA LEU A 382 4.37 -4.28 17.33
C LEU A 382 3.99 -4.15 18.80
N TRP A 383 4.45 -3.08 19.46
CA TRP A 383 4.06 -2.76 20.83
C TRP A 383 2.54 -2.60 20.92
N GLU A 384 1.97 -1.74 20.08
CA GLU A 384 0.53 -1.43 20.04
C GLU A 384 -0.34 -2.67 19.75
N LEU A 385 0.11 -3.56 18.85
CA LEU A 385 -0.57 -4.82 18.54
C LEU A 385 -0.59 -5.80 19.71
N VAL A 386 0.39 -5.72 20.61
CA VAL A 386 0.51 -6.64 21.75
C VAL A 386 -0.16 -6.06 23.00
N THR A 387 0.04 -4.79 23.28
CA THR A 387 -0.50 -4.14 24.49
C THR A 387 -1.95 -3.71 24.33
N ARG A 388 -2.40 -3.44 23.10
CA ARG A 388 -3.72 -2.82 22.82
C ARG A 388 -3.90 -1.46 23.48
N GLU A 389 -2.79 -0.77 23.67
CA GLU A 389 -2.74 0.57 24.22
C GLU A 389 -2.25 1.55 23.15
N VAL A 390 -2.71 2.79 23.25
CA VAL A 390 -2.17 3.88 22.43
C VAL A 390 -0.87 4.35 23.07
N PRO A 391 0.26 4.44 22.32
CA PRO A 391 1.53 4.83 22.90
C PRO A 391 1.46 6.25 23.47
N PHE A 392 1.77 6.38 24.76
CA PHE A 392 1.78 7.66 25.50
C PHE A 392 0.44 8.41 25.47
N ALA A 393 -0.69 7.68 25.56
CA ALA A 393 -2.05 8.24 25.47
C ALA A 393 -2.31 9.45 26.37
N ASP A 394 -1.63 9.54 27.52
CA ASP A 394 -1.83 10.59 28.52
C ASP A 394 -1.14 11.92 28.18
N LEU A 395 -0.33 11.96 27.13
CA LEU A 395 0.49 13.13 26.76
C LEU A 395 0.01 13.76 25.45
N SER A 396 0.18 15.08 25.32
CA SER A 396 -0.06 15.75 24.04
C SER A 396 1.02 15.40 23.01
N ASN A 397 0.70 15.49 21.71
CA ASN A 397 1.67 15.26 20.64
C ASN A 397 2.96 16.10 20.77
N MET A 398 2.84 17.34 21.25
CA MET A 398 4.00 18.22 21.43
C MET A 398 4.90 17.73 22.57
N GLU A 399 4.32 17.35 23.71
CA GLU A 399 5.06 16.76 24.83
C GLU A 399 5.70 15.44 24.42
N ILE A 400 4.97 14.56 23.73
CA ILE A 400 5.52 13.30 23.22
C ILE A 400 6.73 13.57 22.33
N GLY A 401 6.59 14.48 21.35
CA GLY A 401 7.70 14.81 20.45
C GLY A 401 8.93 15.31 21.19
N MET A 402 8.76 16.23 22.15
CA MET A 402 9.84 16.77 22.97
C MET A 402 10.50 15.69 23.83
N LYS A 403 9.70 14.88 24.53
CA LYS A 403 10.19 13.86 25.46
C LYS A 403 10.85 12.69 24.75
N VAL A 404 10.31 12.25 23.60
CA VAL A 404 10.93 11.21 22.78
C VAL A 404 12.27 11.68 22.23
N ALA A 405 12.32 12.94 21.76
CA ALA A 405 13.54 13.51 21.19
C ALA A 405 14.61 13.81 22.26
N LEU A 406 14.26 14.38 23.41
CA LEU A 406 15.24 14.97 24.34
C LEU A 406 15.33 14.27 25.69
N GLU A 407 14.26 13.59 26.14
CA GLU A 407 14.16 13.05 27.51
C GLU A 407 14.21 11.51 27.55
N GLY A 408 14.39 10.85 26.41
CA GLY A 408 14.50 9.39 26.36
C GLY A 408 13.18 8.65 26.62
N LEU A 409 12.02 9.28 26.37
CA LEU A 409 10.71 8.62 26.51
C LEU A 409 10.58 7.48 25.48
N ARG A 410 10.30 6.26 25.95
CA ARG A 410 10.18 5.04 25.13
C ARG A 410 8.99 4.18 25.58
N PRO A 411 8.35 3.41 24.68
CA PRO A 411 7.33 2.45 25.08
C PRO A 411 7.93 1.38 26.01
N THR A 412 7.32 1.17 27.18
CA THR A 412 7.72 0.13 28.13
C THR A 412 7.15 -1.21 27.69
N ILE A 413 7.94 -2.29 27.70
CA ILE A 413 7.45 -3.62 27.27
C ILE A 413 6.90 -4.35 28.52
N PRO A 414 5.58 -4.61 28.61
CA PRO A 414 5.00 -5.29 29.76
C PRO A 414 5.55 -6.71 29.98
N PRO A 415 5.60 -7.19 31.24
CA PRO A 415 5.88 -8.59 31.52
C PRO A 415 4.72 -9.48 31.03
N GLY A 416 5.04 -10.69 30.54
CA GLY A 416 4.04 -11.66 30.05
C GLY A 416 3.93 -11.78 28.52
N ILE A 417 4.64 -10.94 27.76
CA ILE A 417 4.72 -11.03 26.30
C ILE A 417 5.68 -12.16 25.88
N SER A 418 5.38 -12.82 24.75
CA SER A 418 6.28 -13.81 24.14
C SER A 418 7.74 -13.30 24.07
N PRO A 419 8.72 -14.07 24.58
CA PRO A 419 10.13 -13.68 24.56
C PRO A 419 10.66 -13.34 23.16
N HIS A 420 10.09 -13.97 22.12
CA HIS A 420 10.45 -13.73 20.74
C HIS A 420 10.03 -12.34 20.26
N VAL A 421 8.80 -11.93 20.57
CA VAL A 421 8.25 -10.61 20.21
C VAL A 421 8.96 -9.52 21.01
N CYS A 422 9.17 -9.73 22.31
CA CYS A 422 9.95 -8.82 23.15
C CYS A 422 11.38 -8.61 22.59
N LYS A 423 12.08 -9.70 22.24
CA LYS A 423 13.42 -9.61 21.65
C LYS A 423 13.42 -8.90 20.29
N LEU A 424 12.40 -9.12 19.47
CA LEU A 424 12.26 -8.44 18.19
C LEU A 424 12.07 -6.92 18.40
N MET A 425 11.12 -6.54 19.26
CA MET A 425 10.85 -5.14 19.61
C MET A 425 12.10 -4.42 20.13
N LYS A 426 12.87 -5.05 21.04
CA LYS A 426 14.13 -4.49 21.56
C LYS A 426 15.18 -4.26 20.47
N ILE A 427 15.28 -5.17 19.50
CA ILE A 427 16.22 -5.05 18.38
C ILE A 427 15.78 -3.95 17.41
N CYS A 428 14.48 -3.84 17.14
CA CYS A 428 13.94 -2.81 16.26
C CYS A 428 13.95 -1.40 16.89
N MET A 429 13.78 -1.30 18.22
CA MET A 429 13.90 -0.05 19.00
C MET A 429 15.32 0.17 19.55
N ASN A 430 16.36 -0.22 18.80
CA ASN A 430 17.73 0.08 19.23
C ASN A 430 17.99 1.60 19.10
N GLU A 431 18.57 2.22 20.13
CA GLU A 431 18.94 3.64 20.09
C GLU A 431 19.94 3.95 18.96
N ASP A 432 20.80 2.99 18.63
CA ASP A 432 21.72 3.08 17.50
C ASP A 432 20.99 2.67 16.20
N PRO A 433 20.72 3.60 15.26
CA PRO A 433 20.00 3.29 14.03
C PRO A 433 20.73 2.26 13.16
N ALA A 434 22.07 2.20 13.22
CA ALA A 434 22.86 1.27 12.42
C ALA A 434 22.71 -0.19 12.87
N LYS A 435 22.28 -0.42 14.12
CA LYS A 435 22.06 -1.76 14.69
C LYS A 435 20.64 -2.28 14.43
N ARG A 436 19.74 -1.45 13.89
CA ARG A 436 18.38 -1.88 13.55
C ARG A 436 18.40 -2.76 12.31
N PRO A 437 17.63 -3.86 12.27
CA PRO A 437 17.55 -4.73 11.12
C PRO A 437 16.85 -4.04 9.95
N LYS A 438 17.08 -4.54 8.72
CA LYS A 438 16.27 -4.20 7.55
C LYS A 438 15.00 -5.07 7.53
N PHE A 439 13.92 -4.59 6.91
CA PHE A 439 12.68 -5.36 6.78
C PHE A 439 12.89 -6.72 6.08
N ASP A 440 13.76 -6.79 5.08
CA ASP A 440 14.11 -8.05 4.40
C ASP A 440 14.63 -9.11 5.39
N MET A 441 15.43 -8.70 6.38
CA MET A 441 15.97 -9.62 7.39
C MET A 441 14.87 -10.19 8.30
N ILE A 442 13.71 -9.53 8.38
CA ILE A 442 12.58 -9.93 9.22
C ILE A 442 11.57 -10.76 8.41
N VAL A 443 11.41 -10.45 7.12
CA VAL A 443 10.43 -11.08 6.21
C VAL A 443 10.93 -12.40 5.61
N THR A 444 12.24 -12.56 5.39
CA THR A 444 12.77 -13.68 4.62
C THR A 444 12.60 -15.04 5.32
N SER A 445 11.86 -15.94 4.67
CA SER A 445 11.92 -17.40 4.85
C SER A 445 12.01 -18.03 3.46
N ARG A 446 13.19 -18.55 3.07
CA ARG A 446 13.35 -19.69 2.12
C ARG A 446 14.79 -20.06 1.74
N THR A 447 15.81 -19.31 2.11
CA THR A 447 17.21 -19.71 1.87
C THR A 447 18.01 -19.63 3.16
N GLY A 448 18.62 -20.77 3.54
CA GLY A 448 19.21 -20.98 4.85
C GLY A 448 20.26 -19.93 5.23
N ARG A 449 20.25 -19.58 6.53
CA ARG A 449 21.16 -18.68 7.27
C ARG A 449 20.76 -17.19 7.33
N SER A 450 19.67 -16.89 8.05
CA SER A 450 19.57 -15.73 8.97
C SER A 450 18.29 -15.82 9.84
N LEU A 451 18.24 -15.05 10.95
CA LEU A 451 17.38 -15.24 12.13
C LEU A 451 15.85 -15.35 11.85
N PRO A 452 15.22 -16.51 12.08
CA PRO A 452 13.77 -16.69 11.96
C PRO A 452 13.07 -16.30 13.27
N LYS A 453 12.27 -15.22 13.30
CA LYS A 453 11.50 -14.85 14.51
C LYS A 453 10.00 -14.70 14.31
N LEU A 454 9.53 -14.05 13.24
CA LEU A 454 8.08 -13.90 13.00
C LEU A 454 7.42 -15.17 12.43
N GLN A 455 8.08 -15.86 11.49
CA GLN A 455 7.56 -17.13 10.93
C GLN A 455 7.51 -18.26 11.98
N ARG A 456 8.51 -18.35 12.88
CA ARG A 456 8.50 -19.32 13.99
C ARG A 456 7.35 -19.10 14.98
N CYS A 457 6.91 -17.85 15.18
CA CYS A 457 5.70 -17.58 15.95
C CYS A 457 4.45 -18.14 15.25
N GLN A 458 4.40 -18.12 13.91
CA GLN A 458 3.32 -18.71 13.13
C GLN A 458 3.34 -20.25 13.21
N ASP A 459 4.51 -20.87 13.12
CA ASP A 459 4.70 -22.32 13.20
C ASP A 459 4.36 -22.90 14.59
N MET A 460 4.61 -22.14 15.67
CA MET A 460 4.22 -22.54 17.04
C MET A 460 2.71 -22.44 17.29
N VAL A 461 2.00 -21.54 16.60
CA VAL A 461 0.54 -21.38 16.75
C VAL A 461 -0.23 -22.44 15.96
N GLY A 462 0.34 -22.95 14.85
CA GLY A 462 -0.26 -24.04 14.05
C GLY A 462 -0.03 -25.46 14.59
N GLY A 463 0.82 -25.63 15.61
CA GLY A 463 1.35 -26.94 16.04
C GLY A 463 0.80 -27.53 17.35
N VAL A 464 -0.25 -26.95 17.95
CA VAL A 464 -0.79 -27.48 19.21
C VAL A 464 -2.13 -28.19 18.97
N HIS A 465 -2.06 -29.51 18.88
CA HIS A 465 -3.20 -30.37 19.26
C HIS A 465 -3.56 -30.02 20.71
N LEU A 466 -4.74 -29.44 20.91
CA LEU A 466 -5.27 -29.13 22.24
C LEU A 466 -5.36 -30.41 23.10
N PRO A 467 -4.66 -30.51 24.24
CA PRO A 467 -5.13 -31.36 25.31
C PRO A 467 -6.30 -30.64 25.99
N LYS A 468 -7.40 -31.37 26.17
CA LYS A 468 -8.50 -30.94 27.04
C LYS A 468 -7.98 -30.76 28.48
N ALA A 469 -8.43 -29.66 29.09
CA ALA A 469 -8.75 -29.49 30.51
C ALA A 469 -7.79 -28.72 31.46
N ALA A 470 -8.47 -28.07 32.42
CA ALA A 470 -8.06 -27.28 33.60
C ALA A 470 -7.47 -25.89 33.30
N GLY A 471 -8.13 -24.74 33.53
CA GLY A 471 -9.15 -24.43 34.53
C GLY A 471 -8.57 -23.57 35.65
N PHE A 472 -8.13 -22.34 35.34
CA PHE A 472 -7.99 -21.25 36.31
C PHE A 472 -8.20 -19.91 35.57
N TRP A 473 -9.43 -19.40 35.67
CA TRP A 473 -9.82 -18.08 35.19
C TRP A 473 -9.57 -17.07 36.32
N LEU A 474 -8.81 -16.01 36.06
CA LEU A 474 -8.93 -14.77 36.82
C LEU A 474 -10.24 -14.09 36.40
N PRO A 475 -11.03 -13.54 37.33
CA PRO A 475 -12.29 -12.88 37.00
C PRO A 475 -12.02 -11.59 36.20
N PRO A 476 -12.97 -11.16 35.34
CA PRO A 476 -12.88 -9.87 34.67
C PRO A 476 -12.85 -8.75 35.73
N LEU A 477 -11.88 -7.85 35.63
CA LEU A 477 -11.91 -6.61 36.40
C LEU A 477 -13.19 -5.84 36.04
N PRO A 478 -13.85 -5.19 37.02
CA PRO A 478 -15.08 -4.45 36.75
C PRO A 478 -14.82 -3.31 35.77
N PRO A 479 -15.83 -2.90 34.96
CA PRO A 479 -15.69 -1.77 34.08
C PRO A 479 -15.37 -0.53 34.92
N VAL A 480 -14.22 0.09 34.64
CA VAL A 480 -13.94 1.42 35.16
C VAL A 480 -15.05 2.31 34.63
N MET A 481 -15.85 2.87 35.55
CA MET A 481 -16.82 3.90 35.22
C MET A 481 -16.09 5.04 34.52
N VAL A 482 -16.24 5.12 33.20
CA VAL A 482 -15.96 6.32 32.44
C VAL A 482 -17.01 7.34 32.88
N LEU A 483 -16.63 8.22 33.81
CA LEU A 483 -17.39 9.44 34.05
C LEU A 483 -17.43 10.22 32.73
N PRO A 484 -18.59 10.74 32.30
CA PRO A 484 -18.68 11.54 31.10
C PRO A 484 -17.94 12.87 31.34
N GLN A 485 -16.76 13.03 30.72
CA GLN A 485 -16.15 14.35 30.64
C GLN A 485 -16.95 15.18 29.63
N PRO A 486 -17.48 16.35 30.02
CA PRO A 486 -18.35 17.16 29.17
C PRO A 486 -17.55 17.77 28.02
N TRP A 487 -18.09 17.62 26.81
CA TRP A 487 -17.70 18.44 25.67
C TRP A 487 -17.91 19.92 25.98
N GLY A 488 -16.82 20.68 25.90
CA GLY A 488 -16.82 22.14 25.79
C GLY A 488 -15.98 22.55 24.59
N PRO A 489 -16.36 23.58 23.82
CA PRO A 489 -15.62 24.02 22.65
C PRO A 489 -14.30 24.67 23.11
N SER A 490 -13.17 24.33 22.47
CA SER A 490 -11.93 25.11 22.69
C SER A 490 -12.17 26.58 22.29
N PRO A 491 -11.73 27.54 23.11
CA PRO A 491 -12.04 28.95 22.92
C PRO A 491 -11.30 29.55 21.71
N ALA A 492 -11.95 30.52 21.08
CA ALA A 492 -11.40 31.35 20.02
C ALA A 492 -10.06 32.02 20.42
N PRO A 493 -9.15 32.29 19.48
CA PRO A 493 -7.85 32.89 19.80
C PRO A 493 -8.02 34.35 20.25
N ILE A 494 -7.48 34.66 21.42
CA ILE A 494 -7.21 36.03 21.88
C ILE A 494 -6.05 36.59 21.04
N PRO A 495 -6.12 37.84 20.54
CA PRO A 495 -5.04 38.42 19.75
C PRO A 495 -3.90 38.85 20.68
N TYR A 496 -2.72 38.24 20.53
CA TYR A 496 -1.50 38.78 21.13
C TYR A 496 -0.73 39.59 20.09
N THR A 497 -0.87 40.90 20.23
CA THR A 497 0.11 41.91 19.86
C THR A 497 1.44 41.56 20.51
N VAL A 498 2.49 41.34 19.72
CA VAL A 498 3.87 41.33 20.24
C VAL A 498 4.56 42.61 19.78
N LEU A 499 4.69 43.50 20.75
CA LEU A 499 5.68 44.57 20.82
C LEU A 499 7.08 43.98 20.62
N CYS A 500 7.73 44.31 19.51
CA CYS A 500 9.19 44.27 19.41
C CYS A 500 9.72 45.70 19.57
N HIS A 501 10.05 46.07 20.80
CA HIS A 501 11.02 47.13 21.07
C HIS A 501 12.42 46.55 20.90
N LEU A 502 13.24 47.11 20.01
CA LEU A 502 14.68 47.29 20.18
C LEU A 502 15.12 48.54 19.37
N PRO A 503 16.22 49.21 19.77
CA PRO A 503 16.33 50.67 19.73
C PRO A 503 16.97 51.25 18.45
N HIS A 504 16.79 52.57 18.35
CA HIS A 504 17.36 53.55 17.44
C HIS A 504 18.69 53.23 16.74
N GLY A 505 18.69 53.45 15.43
CA GLY A 505 19.85 53.81 14.61
C GLY A 505 19.37 54.72 13.46
N VAL A 506 19.88 55.95 13.44
CA VAL A 506 19.44 57.11 12.65
C VAL A 506 20.05 57.10 11.24
N SER A 507 19.28 57.56 10.23
CA SER A 507 19.68 58.48 9.11
C SER A 507 18.68 58.32 7.94
N GLN A 508 17.69 59.20 7.78
CA GLN A 508 17.64 60.45 6.98
C GLN A 508 17.59 60.29 5.44
N HIS A 509 16.69 61.11 4.86
CA HIS A 509 16.35 61.39 3.44
C HIS A 509 15.41 60.38 2.75
N GLY A 510 14.30 60.77 2.12
CA GLY A 510 13.71 62.07 1.83
C GLY A 510 12.54 61.88 0.85
N ARG A 511 11.44 62.62 1.09
CA ARG A 511 10.42 63.13 0.15
C ARG A 511 9.97 62.23 -1.03
N ASP A 512 8.68 61.91 -1.10
CA ASP A 512 7.74 62.70 -1.90
C ASP A 512 6.27 62.27 -1.69
N GLN A 513 5.40 63.28 -1.70
CA GLN A 513 3.95 63.21 -1.50
C GLN A 513 3.20 62.98 -2.84
N PRO A 514 1.90 62.64 -2.79
CA PRO A 514 1.13 62.08 -3.90
C PRO A 514 0.44 63.15 -4.76
N ARG A 515 0.02 62.80 -5.98
CA ARG A 515 -1.04 63.51 -6.70
C ARG A 515 -2.05 62.56 -7.32
N LEU A 516 -3.30 62.76 -6.88
CA LEU A 516 -4.56 62.36 -7.50
C LEU A 516 -4.97 63.36 -8.58
N SER A 517 -6.01 62.98 -9.35
CA SER A 517 -6.72 63.67 -10.45
C SER A 517 -6.02 63.62 -11.81
N GLN A 518 -6.67 63.25 -12.92
CA GLN A 518 -8.09 63.35 -13.29
C GLN A 518 -8.66 62.04 -13.85
#